data_AF-A0A094G6C8-F1
#
_entry.id   AF-A0A094G6C8-F1
#
_cell.length_a   1.000
_cell.length_b   1.000
_cell.length_c   1.000
_cell.angle_alpha   90.00
_cell.angle_beta   90.00
_cell.angle_gamma   90.00
#
_symmetry.space_group_name_H-M   'P 1'
#
loop_
_entity.id
_entity.type
_entity.pdbx_description
1 polymer ?
#
loop_
_entity_poly.entity_id
_entity_poly.type
_entity_poly.pdbx_seq_one_letter_code
_entity_poly.pdbx_strand_id
1 'polypeptide(L)'
;MKKWSSYAVSAPADISHTSSHPMGGDPKSASPDTNTRAIFLLAAQKPPYCVYGNTFYDHALYGNVFSVDANGAIEKNIQNYEYQANSGIHGMVFDPTETYLYSADLRANKIWTHKKDADGTLTLVGSVDAPAPGDHPRWVELHPSGYLYALMEAGNRVAVYVIDEATHMPVFTHITYPLVPPGLPLKMYRGDVVFMSHSKKYLFATTRSNSFDVTGYIAAFELGPKGNVIRQICLNPTPTSGGHSNAVSPCPWSDEWLALTDDQDGFVEIYRWRDEFLGRVAHLDIKEPGFGMNAIWYD
;
A
#
# COMPACT_ATOMS: atom_id res chain seq x y z
N MET A 1 -7.72 -10.97 -21.91
CA MET A 1 -6.45 -10.25 -21.72
C MET A 1 -6.60 -9.35 -20.50
N LYS A 2 -5.65 -9.40 -19.57
CA LYS A 2 -5.67 -8.63 -18.32
C LYS A 2 -5.08 -7.23 -18.55
N LYS A 3 -5.63 -6.24 -17.85
CA LYS A 3 -5.43 -4.82 -18.17
C LYS A 3 -5.36 -3.96 -16.92
N TRP A 4 -4.70 -2.81 -17.05
CA TRP A 4 -4.92 -1.61 -16.26
C TRP A 4 -6.10 -0.85 -16.86
N SER A 5 -7.06 -0.43 -16.05
CA SER A 5 -8.24 0.29 -16.53
C SER A 5 -8.34 1.63 -15.83
N SER A 6 -8.58 2.67 -16.62
CA SER A 6 -8.82 4.03 -16.16
C SER A 6 -10.32 4.30 -16.19
N TYR A 7 -10.82 4.94 -15.15
CA TYR A 7 -12.20 5.37 -15.05
C TYR A 7 -12.24 6.82 -14.58
N ALA A 8 -13.09 7.64 -15.20
CA ALA A 8 -13.38 8.98 -14.73
C ALA A 8 -14.54 8.94 -13.74
N VAL A 9 -14.38 9.66 -12.62
CA VAL A 9 -15.45 9.91 -11.66
C VAL A 9 -16.02 11.29 -11.94
N SER A 10 -17.22 11.32 -12.53
CA SER A 10 -17.86 12.58 -12.98
C SER A 10 -18.79 13.15 -11.92
N ALA A 11 -19.29 12.30 -11.03
CA ALA A 11 -20.14 12.62 -9.90
C ALA A 11 -20.05 11.49 -8.84
N PRO A 12 -20.53 11.68 -7.60
CA PRO A 12 -20.44 10.65 -6.55
C PRO A 12 -21.05 9.27 -6.89
N ALA A 13 -21.99 9.23 -7.84
CA ALA A 13 -22.64 7.99 -8.30
C ALA A 13 -22.35 7.66 -9.77
N ASP A 14 -21.43 8.38 -10.42
CA ASP A 14 -21.12 8.22 -11.84
C ASP A 14 -19.63 7.96 -12.06
N ILE A 15 -19.34 6.75 -12.53
CA ILE A 15 -18.02 6.29 -12.91
C ILE A 15 -18.08 5.73 -14.33
N SER A 16 -17.21 6.23 -15.21
CA SER A 16 -17.20 5.87 -16.62
C SER A 16 -15.82 5.35 -17.03
N HIS A 17 -15.79 4.25 -17.78
CA HIS A 17 -14.55 3.71 -18.34
C HIS A 17 -13.99 4.67 -19.39
N THR A 18 -12.69 4.99 -19.31
CA THR A 18 -12.03 5.88 -20.27
C THR A 18 -11.03 5.14 -21.16
N SER A 19 -10.19 4.30 -20.57
CA SER A 19 -9.15 3.58 -21.30
C SER A 19 -8.77 2.27 -20.60
N SER A 20 -8.22 1.32 -21.37
CA SER A 20 -7.57 0.15 -20.79
C SER A 20 -6.30 -0.19 -21.54
N HIS A 21 -5.26 -0.54 -20.78
CA HIS A 21 -3.94 -0.85 -21.30
C HIS A 21 -3.50 -2.24 -20.82
N PRO A 22 -2.89 -3.07 -21.68
CA PRO A 22 -2.40 -4.37 -21.25
C PRO A 22 -1.29 -4.21 -20.19
N MET A 23 -1.15 -5.22 -19.33
CA MET A 23 0.05 -5.34 -18.50
C MET A 23 1.27 -5.51 -19.42
N GLY A 24 2.30 -4.69 -19.22
CA GLY A 24 3.53 -4.74 -20.00
C GLY A 24 4.66 -5.51 -19.30
N GLY A 25 5.74 -5.78 -20.03
CA GLY A 25 6.85 -6.62 -19.58
C GLY A 25 6.78 -8.03 -20.17
N ASP A 26 6.72 -9.05 -19.31
CA ASP A 26 6.60 -10.45 -19.74
C ASP A 26 5.33 -10.66 -20.58
N PRO A 27 5.42 -11.22 -21.81
CA PRO A 27 4.28 -11.45 -22.70
C PRO A 27 3.14 -12.26 -22.08
N LYS A 28 3.44 -13.11 -21.08
CA LYS A 28 2.46 -13.94 -20.39
C LYS A 28 1.71 -13.20 -19.28
N SER A 29 2.16 -12.02 -18.87
CA SER A 29 1.50 -11.21 -17.83
C SER A 29 0.07 -10.85 -18.19
N ALA A 30 -0.16 -10.45 -19.45
CA ALA A 30 -1.47 -10.05 -19.95
C ALA A 30 -2.36 -11.26 -20.35
N SER A 31 -1.82 -12.49 -20.32
CA SER A 31 -2.54 -13.69 -20.71
C SER A 31 -3.72 -13.96 -19.75
N PRO A 32 -4.90 -14.34 -20.27
CA PRO A 32 -5.99 -14.80 -19.42
C PRO A 32 -5.66 -16.12 -18.69
N ASP A 33 -4.72 -16.92 -19.20
CA ASP A 33 -4.43 -18.27 -18.72
C ASP A 33 -3.39 -18.33 -17.59
N THR A 34 -2.73 -17.22 -17.29
CA THR A 34 -1.76 -17.13 -16.18
C THR A 34 -2.44 -16.74 -14.88
N ASN A 35 -1.77 -16.91 -13.74
CA ASN A 35 -2.25 -16.33 -12.48
C ASN A 35 -1.69 -14.92 -12.20
N THR A 36 -1.30 -14.15 -13.22
CA THR A 36 -0.85 -12.75 -13.02
C THR A 36 -2.00 -11.82 -12.66
N ARG A 37 -1.80 -10.83 -11.78
CA ARG A 37 -2.81 -9.80 -11.47
C ARG A 37 -2.19 -8.40 -11.45
N ALA A 38 -2.94 -7.37 -11.82
CA ALA A 38 -2.61 -5.96 -11.51
C ALA A 38 -3.27 -5.65 -10.18
N ILE A 39 -2.48 -5.51 -9.13
CA ILE A 39 -3.02 -5.40 -7.76
C ILE A 39 -2.76 -4.05 -7.10
N PHE A 40 -1.78 -3.28 -7.61
CA PHE A 40 -1.37 -2.03 -7.00
C PHE A 40 -0.93 -1.03 -8.05
N LEU A 41 -1.35 0.22 -7.88
CA LEU A 41 -0.87 1.36 -8.64
C LEU A 41 -0.62 2.55 -7.70
N LEU A 42 0.31 3.42 -8.10
CA LEU A 42 0.59 4.69 -7.46
C LEU A 42 0.54 5.79 -8.51
N ALA A 43 -0.26 6.83 -8.28
CA ALA A 43 -0.30 8.00 -9.15
C ALA A 43 0.63 9.10 -8.60
N ALA A 44 1.56 9.59 -9.43
CA ALA A 44 2.39 10.73 -9.08
C ALA A 44 1.55 12.01 -8.95
N GLN A 45 1.86 12.80 -7.94
CA GLN A 45 1.26 14.09 -7.62
C GLN A 45 2.09 15.26 -8.20
N LYS A 46 3.23 14.99 -8.84
CA LYS A 46 4.05 15.98 -9.53
C LYS A 46 4.23 15.64 -11.00
N PRO A 47 4.50 16.64 -11.87
CA PRO A 47 4.81 16.39 -13.27
C PRO A 47 5.90 15.31 -13.44
N PRO A 48 5.78 14.44 -14.46
CA PRO A 48 4.74 14.43 -15.49
C PRO A 48 3.44 13.67 -15.13
N TYR A 49 3.17 13.45 -13.84
CA TYR A 49 1.94 12.81 -13.33
C TYR A 49 1.72 11.37 -13.80
N CYS A 50 2.80 10.65 -14.05
CA CYS A 50 2.73 9.24 -14.43
C CYS A 50 2.05 8.36 -13.38
N VAL A 51 1.51 7.23 -13.83
CA VAL A 51 0.95 6.17 -12.99
C VAL A 51 1.88 4.96 -13.02
N TYR A 52 2.22 4.44 -11.84
CA TYR A 52 3.17 3.35 -11.63
C TYR A 52 2.40 2.12 -11.18
N GLY A 53 2.23 1.14 -12.07
CA GLY A 53 1.51 -0.11 -11.79
C GLY A 53 2.46 -1.28 -11.59
N ASN A 54 2.13 -2.21 -10.69
CA ASN A 54 2.82 -3.48 -10.57
C ASN A 54 1.90 -4.68 -10.75
N THR A 55 2.42 -5.68 -11.46
CA THR A 55 1.81 -7.00 -11.52
C THR A 55 2.23 -7.85 -10.31
N PHE A 56 1.47 -8.91 -10.04
CA PHE A 56 1.69 -9.81 -8.91
C PHE A 56 1.37 -11.27 -9.28
N TYR A 57 1.85 -12.20 -8.44
CA TYR A 57 1.93 -13.65 -8.67
C TYR A 57 2.88 -14.02 -9.81
N ASP A 58 2.42 -14.73 -10.83
CA ASP A 58 3.25 -15.26 -11.90
C ASP A 58 3.60 -14.16 -12.92
N HIS A 59 4.77 -14.25 -13.55
CA HIS A 59 5.21 -13.30 -14.58
C HIS A 59 5.26 -11.83 -14.10
N ALA A 60 5.43 -11.62 -12.80
CA ALA A 60 5.30 -10.31 -12.13
C ALA A 60 6.62 -9.52 -11.97
N LEU A 61 7.65 -9.83 -12.76
CA LEU A 61 8.98 -9.26 -12.61
C LEU A 61 9.12 -7.81 -13.13
N TYR A 62 8.06 -7.21 -13.68
CA TYR A 62 8.09 -5.87 -14.27
C TYR A 62 7.13 -4.92 -13.54
N GLY A 63 7.58 -3.69 -13.31
CA GLY A 63 6.70 -2.56 -13.10
C GLY A 63 6.33 -1.91 -14.44
N ASN A 64 5.18 -1.23 -14.49
CA ASN A 64 4.69 -0.53 -15.67
C ASN A 64 4.55 0.96 -15.34
N VAL A 65 5.19 1.83 -16.12
CA VAL A 65 5.02 3.28 -16.03
C VAL A 65 4.09 3.73 -17.15
N PHE A 66 3.03 4.42 -16.79
CA PHE A 66 2.10 5.00 -17.73
C PHE A 66 2.14 6.52 -17.70
N SER A 67 2.21 7.13 -18.87
CA SER A 67 1.84 8.55 -19.05
C SER A 67 0.33 8.74 -18.92
N VAL A 68 -0.08 9.97 -18.64
CA VAL A 68 -1.48 10.37 -18.55
C VAL A 68 -1.80 11.48 -19.54
N ASP A 69 -3.04 11.53 -19.99
CA ASP A 69 -3.54 12.62 -20.81
C ASP A 69 -3.82 13.89 -19.97
N ALA A 70 -4.31 14.95 -20.62
CA ALA A 70 -4.63 16.22 -19.96
C ALA A 70 -5.72 16.12 -18.87
N ASN A 71 -6.50 15.03 -18.84
CA ASN A 71 -7.54 14.76 -17.85
C ASN A 71 -7.07 13.77 -16.77
N GLY A 72 -5.81 13.32 -16.81
CA GLY A 72 -5.25 12.34 -15.89
C GLY A 72 -5.60 10.89 -16.22
N ALA A 73 -6.25 10.61 -17.36
CA ALA A 73 -6.52 9.24 -17.77
C ALA A 73 -5.25 8.57 -18.27
N ILE A 74 -5.09 7.27 -17.99
CA ILE A 74 -3.94 6.48 -18.46
C ILE A 74 -3.90 6.52 -20.00
N GLU A 75 -2.82 7.04 -20.58
CA GLU A 75 -2.69 7.24 -22.03
C GLU A 75 -1.80 6.19 -22.69
N LYS A 76 -0.58 5.98 -22.17
CA LYS A 76 0.40 5.09 -22.81
C LYS A 76 1.37 4.51 -21.80
N ASN A 77 1.65 3.20 -21.92
CA ASN A 77 2.78 2.56 -21.25
C ASN A 77 4.09 3.07 -21.88
N ILE A 78 4.85 3.83 -21.10
CA ILE A 78 6.12 4.44 -21.52
C ILE A 78 7.33 3.64 -21.07
N GLN A 79 7.18 2.73 -20.11
CA GLN A 79 8.27 1.90 -19.62
C GLN A 79 7.77 0.63 -18.94
N ASN A 80 8.44 -0.49 -19.23
CA ASN A 80 8.40 -1.70 -18.41
C ASN A 80 9.78 -1.89 -17.78
N TYR A 81 9.94 -1.49 -16.53
CA TYR A 81 11.22 -1.60 -15.84
C TYR A 81 11.27 -2.93 -15.07
N GLU A 82 12.46 -3.53 -15.02
CA GLU A 82 12.67 -4.86 -14.43
C GLU A 82 13.01 -4.77 -12.94
N TYR A 83 12.41 -5.68 -12.17
CA TYR A 83 12.86 -6.07 -10.84
C TYR A 83 13.70 -7.36 -10.95
N GLN A 84 13.30 -8.43 -10.27
CA GLN A 84 13.88 -9.77 -10.42
C GLN A 84 12.80 -10.82 -10.67
N ALA A 85 13.19 -12.01 -11.14
CA ALA A 85 12.27 -13.04 -11.62
C ALA A 85 11.19 -13.47 -10.61
N ASN A 86 11.48 -13.46 -9.30
CA ASN A 86 10.54 -13.82 -8.24
C ASN A 86 9.92 -12.62 -7.51
N SER A 87 10.01 -11.41 -8.08
CA SER A 87 9.39 -10.22 -7.50
C SER A 87 7.86 -10.30 -7.47
N GLY A 88 7.29 -9.64 -6.48
CA GLY A 88 5.86 -9.40 -6.36
C GLY A 88 5.66 -8.14 -5.52
N ILE A 89 5.61 -6.99 -6.19
CA ILE A 89 5.44 -5.70 -5.53
C ILE A 89 3.98 -5.54 -5.13
N HIS A 90 3.74 -5.22 -3.86
CA HIS A 90 2.39 -5.09 -3.33
C HIS A 90 2.05 -3.65 -2.87
N GLY A 91 3.06 -2.80 -2.69
CA GLY A 91 2.89 -1.40 -2.33
C GLY A 91 4.11 -0.56 -2.70
N MET A 92 3.91 0.72 -2.97
CA MET A 92 4.97 1.67 -3.25
C MET A 92 4.67 3.05 -2.68
N VAL A 93 5.72 3.82 -2.41
CA VAL A 93 5.62 5.21 -1.96
C VAL A 93 6.75 6.05 -2.55
N PHE A 94 6.43 7.30 -2.93
CA PHE A 94 7.43 8.29 -3.31
C PHE A 94 7.99 9.02 -2.09
N ASP A 95 9.22 9.50 -2.20
CA ASP A 95 9.69 10.62 -1.37
C ASP A 95 8.87 11.89 -1.61
N PRO A 96 8.89 12.89 -0.70
CA PRO A 96 8.11 14.12 -0.87
C PRO A 96 8.45 14.89 -2.14
N THR A 97 9.68 14.72 -2.64
CA THR A 97 10.14 15.30 -3.90
C THR A 97 9.65 14.56 -5.14
N GLU A 98 9.12 13.35 -4.99
CA GLU A 98 8.85 12.37 -6.05
C GLU A 98 10.02 12.15 -6.99
N THR A 99 11.23 12.13 -6.42
CA THR A 99 12.49 11.82 -7.12
C THR A 99 12.89 10.37 -6.90
N TYR A 100 12.48 9.76 -5.78
CA TYR A 100 12.78 8.36 -5.44
C TYR A 100 11.51 7.60 -5.09
N LEU A 101 11.38 6.41 -5.68
CA LEU A 101 10.27 5.48 -5.45
C LEU A 101 10.76 4.27 -4.68
N TYR A 102 10.04 3.93 -3.60
CA TYR A 102 10.32 2.77 -2.77
C TYR A 102 9.23 1.71 -2.98
N SER A 103 9.64 0.48 -3.26
CA SER A 103 8.71 -0.62 -3.59
C SER A 103 8.84 -1.78 -2.62
N ALA A 104 7.74 -2.15 -1.97
CA ALA A 104 7.65 -3.29 -1.07
C ALA A 104 7.49 -4.59 -1.88
N ASP A 105 8.54 -5.41 -1.93
CA ASP A 105 8.54 -6.69 -2.62
C ASP A 105 8.27 -7.84 -1.65
N LEU A 106 7.01 -8.27 -1.66
CA LEU A 106 6.49 -9.28 -0.76
C LEU A 106 7.15 -10.64 -1.05
N ARG A 107 7.27 -10.99 -2.33
CA ARG A 107 7.77 -12.32 -2.74
C ARG A 107 9.28 -12.43 -2.69
N ALA A 108 10.01 -11.37 -3.02
CA ALA A 108 11.46 -11.35 -2.94
C ALA A 108 11.99 -10.90 -1.56
N ASN A 109 11.09 -10.60 -0.61
CA ASN A 109 11.39 -10.23 0.76
C ASN A 109 12.36 -9.04 0.89
N LYS A 110 12.09 -7.95 0.18
CA LYS A 110 12.97 -6.78 0.10
C LYS A 110 12.25 -5.49 -0.23
N ILE A 111 12.96 -4.37 -0.09
CA ILE A 111 12.52 -3.05 -0.50
C ILE A 111 13.43 -2.57 -1.63
N TRP A 112 12.85 -2.22 -2.77
CA TRP A 112 13.56 -1.63 -3.90
C TRP A 112 13.56 -0.11 -3.82
N THR A 113 14.59 0.51 -4.39
CA THR A 113 14.67 1.95 -4.59
C THR A 113 14.94 2.25 -6.06
N HIS A 114 14.09 3.09 -6.65
CA HIS A 114 14.24 3.60 -8.00
C HIS A 114 14.33 5.12 -7.98
N LYS A 115 15.07 5.70 -8.92
CA LYS A 115 15.08 7.13 -9.20
C LYS A 115 14.11 7.43 -10.34
N LYS A 116 13.28 8.45 -10.18
CA LYS A 116 12.38 8.98 -11.20
C LYS A 116 13.13 9.99 -12.07
N ASP A 117 13.18 9.72 -13.36
CA ASP A 117 13.73 10.60 -14.38
C ASP A 117 12.70 11.67 -14.79
N ALA A 118 13.16 12.71 -15.51
CA ALA A 118 12.34 13.89 -15.82
C ALA A 118 11.09 13.57 -16.67
N ASP A 119 11.13 12.50 -17.46
CA ASP A 119 10.02 11.99 -18.27
C ASP A 119 9.10 11.01 -17.51
N GLY A 120 9.37 10.80 -16.21
CA GLY A 120 8.61 9.92 -15.33
C GLY A 120 9.08 8.47 -15.35
N THR A 121 10.00 8.08 -16.22
CA THR A 121 10.59 6.73 -16.22
C THR A 121 11.46 6.51 -14.98
N LEU A 122 11.72 5.24 -14.67
CA LEU A 122 12.43 4.82 -13.48
C LEU A 122 13.76 4.14 -13.83
N THR A 123 14.79 4.48 -13.06
CA THR A 123 16.09 3.84 -13.10
C THR A 123 16.38 3.20 -11.74
N LEU A 124 16.83 1.93 -11.72
CA LEU A 124 17.15 1.22 -10.48
C LEU A 124 18.31 1.89 -9.75
N VAL A 125 18.14 2.13 -8.45
CA VAL A 125 19.21 2.56 -7.53
C VAL A 125 19.76 1.35 -6.79
N GLY A 126 18.89 0.51 -6.22
CA GLY A 126 19.28 -0.69 -5.48
C GLY A 126 18.12 -1.35 -4.75
N SER A 127 18.44 -2.30 -3.88
CA SER A 127 17.48 -2.90 -2.94
C SER A 127 18.13 -3.22 -1.60
N VAL A 128 17.30 -3.37 -0.57
CA VAL A 128 17.69 -3.88 0.75
C VAL A 128 16.77 -5.02 1.15
N ASP A 129 17.34 -6.13 1.63
CA ASP A 129 16.55 -7.25 2.12
C ASP A 129 15.78 -6.86 3.39
N ALA A 130 14.62 -7.48 3.59
CA ALA A 130 13.85 -7.29 4.82
C ALA A 130 14.61 -7.81 6.05
N PRO A 131 14.29 -7.34 7.27
CA PRO A 131 15.07 -7.67 8.47
C PRO A 131 15.13 -9.15 8.81
N ALA A 132 14.08 -9.91 8.47
CA ALA A 132 14.02 -11.36 8.66
C ALA A 132 13.49 -12.08 7.40
N PRO A 133 13.87 -13.36 7.18
CA PRO A 133 13.38 -14.14 6.04
C PRO A 133 11.86 -14.33 5.97
N GLY A 134 11.15 -14.17 7.10
CA GLY A 134 9.70 -14.35 7.19
C GLY A 134 8.91 -13.05 7.25
N ASP A 135 9.49 -11.91 6.87
CA ASP A 135 8.82 -10.61 6.97
C ASP A 135 7.84 -10.37 5.81
N HIS A 136 8.33 -10.44 4.57
CA HIS A 136 7.61 -10.19 3.33
C HIS A 136 7.00 -8.78 3.27
N PRO A 137 7.78 -7.72 2.95
CA PRO A 137 7.29 -6.35 2.83
C PRO A 137 6.10 -6.26 1.87
N ARG A 138 4.95 -5.80 2.35
CA ARG A 138 3.71 -5.66 1.55
C ARG A 138 3.36 -4.21 1.27
N TRP A 139 3.61 -3.33 2.23
CA TRP A 139 3.26 -1.92 2.14
C TRP A 139 4.38 -1.06 2.69
N VAL A 140 4.53 0.15 2.15
CA VAL A 140 5.51 1.14 2.61
C VAL A 140 4.85 2.51 2.66
N GLU A 141 5.24 3.29 3.66
CA GLU A 141 4.79 4.67 3.87
C GLU A 141 6.02 5.50 4.28
N LEU A 142 6.15 6.74 3.80
CA LEU A 142 7.35 7.56 3.97
C LEU A 142 7.02 8.92 4.58
N HIS A 143 7.53 9.15 5.78
CA HIS A 143 7.42 10.45 6.43
C HIS A 143 8.30 11.50 5.71
N PRO A 144 7.87 12.77 5.58
CA PRO A 144 8.61 13.78 4.83
C PRO A 144 10.02 14.12 5.33
N SER A 145 10.37 13.67 6.52
CA SER A 145 11.72 13.81 7.10
C SER A 145 12.69 12.69 6.71
N GLY A 146 12.23 11.65 6.00
CA GLY A 146 13.06 10.51 5.59
C GLY A 146 12.91 9.25 6.45
N TYR A 147 11.89 9.13 7.31
CA TYR A 147 11.57 7.85 7.95
C TYR A 147 10.62 7.02 7.10
N LEU A 148 11.02 5.80 6.76
CA LEU A 148 10.20 4.85 6.00
C LEU A 148 9.66 3.77 6.93
N TYR A 149 8.35 3.53 6.87
CA TYR A 149 7.68 2.47 7.62
C TYR A 149 7.30 1.36 6.65
N ALA A 150 7.88 0.18 6.83
CA ALA A 150 7.59 -0.98 6.00
C ALA A 150 6.75 -1.98 6.79
N LEU A 151 5.54 -2.25 6.31
CA LEU A 151 4.66 -3.28 6.85
C LEU A 151 5.04 -4.64 6.25
N MET A 152 5.29 -5.59 7.14
CA MET A 152 5.72 -6.96 6.83
C MET A 152 4.52 -7.91 6.92
N GLU A 153 4.05 -8.47 5.79
CA GLU A 153 2.82 -9.27 5.73
C GLU A 153 2.93 -10.51 6.62
N ALA A 154 3.94 -11.34 6.39
CA ALA A 154 4.13 -12.58 7.15
C ALA A 154 4.72 -12.30 8.54
N GLY A 155 5.55 -11.27 8.64
CA GLY A 155 6.14 -10.82 9.90
C GLY A 155 5.13 -10.22 10.88
N ASN A 156 3.97 -9.76 10.38
CA ASN A 156 2.91 -9.09 11.14
C ASN A 156 3.45 -7.98 12.04
N ARG A 157 4.30 -7.13 11.47
CA ARG A 157 4.97 -6.03 12.16
C ARG A 157 5.25 -4.87 11.20
N VAL A 158 5.40 -3.67 11.75
CA VAL A 158 6.00 -2.52 11.04
C VAL A 158 7.47 -2.48 11.40
N ALA A 159 8.35 -2.47 10.39
CA ALA A 159 9.77 -2.19 10.55
C ALA A 159 10.08 -0.73 10.17
N VAL A 160 10.90 -0.08 10.98
CA VAL A 160 11.25 1.34 10.81
C VAL A 160 12.62 1.45 10.13
N TYR A 161 12.67 2.24 9.07
CA TYR A 161 13.86 2.58 8.32
C TYR A 161 14.08 4.09 8.33
N VAL A 162 15.33 4.50 8.11
CA VAL A 162 15.69 5.88 7.77
C VAL A 162 16.30 5.89 6.37
N ILE A 163 15.94 6.86 5.53
CA ILE A 163 16.54 7.04 4.23
C ILE A 163 17.93 7.64 4.40
N ASP A 164 18.95 6.96 3.87
CA ASP A 164 20.30 7.50 3.80
C ASP A 164 20.37 8.63 2.77
N GLU A 165 20.81 9.82 3.16
CA GLU A 165 20.79 11.00 2.30
C GLU A 165 21.75 10.91 1.10
N ALA A 166 22.80 10.09 1.18
CA ALA A 166 23.79 9.99 0.11
C ALA A 166 23.37 8.99 -0.99
N THR A 167 22.79 7.88 -0.58
CA THR A 167 22.40 6.77 -1.48
C THR A 167 20.91 6.78 -1.80
N HIS A 168 20.10 7.49 -1.00
CA HIS A 168 18.64 7.44 -0.99
C HIS A 168 18.05 6.06 -0.68
N MET A 169 18.87 5.12 -0.21
CA MET A 169 18.45 3.78 0.17
C MET A 169 17.90 3.76 1.60
N PRO A 170 16.86 2.94 1.89
CA PRO A 170 16.39 2.76 3.25
C PRO A 170 17.37 1.92 4.09
N VAL A 171 17.70 2.41 5.28
CA VAL A 171 18.56 1.75 6.28
C VAL A 171 17.71 1.33 7.47
N PHE A 172 17.71 0.04 7.79
CA PHE A 172 16.91 -0.50 8.88
C PHE A 172 17.42 0.02 10.23
N THR A 173 16.52 0.58 11.05
CA THR A 173 16.87 1.17 12.35
C THR A 173 16.94 0.15 13.49
N HIS A 174 16.74 -1.14 13.20
CA HIS A 174 16.56 -2.21 14.19
C HIS A 174 15.31 -2.08 15.07
N ILE A 175 14.38 -1.19 14.72
CA ILE A 175 13.12 -0.99 15.44
C ILE A 175 11.97 -1.65 14.67
N THR A 176 11.16 -2.43 15.39
CA THR A 176 9.92 -3.01 14.87
C THR A 176 8.80 -2.92 15.89
N TYR A 177 7.57 -2.80 15.43
CA TYR A 177 6.37 -2.84 16.27
C TYR A 177 5.39 -3.94 15.81
N PRO A 178 4.79 -4.71 16.73
CA PRO A 178 3.87 -5.79 16.38
C PRO A 178 2.53 -5.26 15.87
N LEU A 179 1.94 -5.95 14.89
CA LEU A 179 0.59 -5.70 14.39
C LEU A 179 -0.42 -6.79 14.79
N VAL A 180 0.01 -7.74 15.63
CA VAL A 180 -0.85 -8.72 16.30
C VAL A 180 -0.38 -8.89 17.74
N PRO A 181 -1.28 -9.20 18.69
CA PRO A 181 -0.90 -9.42 20.07
C PRO A 181 0.23 -10.46 20.21
N PRO A 182 1.28 -10.17 21.01
CA PRO A 182 2.37 -11.11 21.25
C PRO A 182 1.86 -12.47 21.74
N GLY A 183 2.45 -13.55 21.23
CA GLY A 183 2.08 -14.94 21.58
C GLY A 183 1.03 -15.57 20.67
N LEU A 184 0.39 -14.79 19.79
CA LEU A 184 -0.52 -15.36 18.78
C LEU A 184 0.25 -16.04 17.64
N PRO A 185 -0.34 -17.05 16.99
CA PRO A 185 0.29 -17.76 15.88
C PRO A 185 0.34 -16.88 14.63
N LEU A 186 1.48 -16.26 14.32
CA LEU A 186 1.64 -15.32 13.20
C LEU A 186 1.16 -15.86 11.84
N LYS A 187 1.27 -17.18 11.60
CA LYS A 187 0.80 -17.82 10.36
C LYS A 187 -0.71 -17.70 10.13
N MET A 188 -1.48 -17.40 11.18
CA MET A 188 -2.91 -17.12 11.07
C MET A 188 -3.20 -15.72 10.56
N TYR A 189 -2.20 -14.86 10.47
CA TYR A 189 -2.36 -13.43 10.19
C TYR A 189 -1.50 -12.99 9.02
N ARG A 190 -1.95 -11.93 8.36
CA ARG A 190 -1.24 -11.25 7.29
C ARG A 190 -1.40 -9.75 7.48
N GLY A 191 -0.29 -9.04 7.66
CA GLY A 191 -0.31 -7.56 7.60
C GLY A 191 -0.96 -7.09 6.31
N ASP A 192 -1.71 -5.99 6.35
CA ASP A 192 -2.44 -5.48 5.19
C ASP A 192 -1.86 -4.16 4.66
N VAL A 193 -2.18 -3.03 5.30
CA VAL A 193 -1.73 -1.69 4.88
C VAL A 193 -1.21 -0.87 6.04
N VAL A 194 -0.38 0.13 5.74
CA VAL A 194 0.08 1.15 6.68
C VAL A 194 0.01 2.53 6.03
N PHE A 195 -0.54 3.52 6.74
CA PHE A 195 -0.70 4.88 6.24
C PHE A 195 -0.48 5.92 7.34
N MET A 196 0.07 7.08 6.97
CA MET A 196 0.09 8.24 7.86
C MET A 196 -1.25 8.98 7.87
N SER A 197 -1.55 9.60 9.00
CA SER A 197 -2.57 10.64 9.14
C SER A 197 -2.23 11.91 8.36
N HIS A 198 -3.22 12.77 8.11
CA HIS A 198 -3.04 14.04 7.41
C HIS A 198 -1.96 14.93 8.04
N SER A 199 -1.88 15.02 9.37
CA SER A 199 -0.90 15.84 10.09
C SER A 199 0.48 15.20 10.18
N LYS A 200 0.61 13.92 9.77
CA LYS A 200 1.83 13.10 9.91
C LYS A 200 2.25 12.86 11.37
N LYS A 201 1.36 13.11 12.33
CA LYS A 201 1.58 12.80 13.76
C LYS A 201 1.21 11.38 14.14
N TYR A 202 0.39 10.72 13.33
CA TYR A 202 -0.04 9.35 13.57
C TYR A 202 0.22 8.47 12.36
N LEU A 203 0.48 7.20 12.63
CA LEU A 203 0.53 6.10 11.67
C LEU A 203 -0.57 5.10 12.04
N PHE A 204 -1.29 4.59 11.05
CA PHE A 204 -2.28 3.53 11.23
C PHE A 204 -1.89 2.33 10.39
N ALA A 205 -1.96 1.14 10.98
CA ALA A 205 -1.62 -0.10 10.29
C ALA A 205 -2.63 -1.19 10.62
N THR A 206 -2.93 -2.04 9.67
CA THR A 206 -3.89 -3.13 9.86
C THR A 206 -3.31 -4.49 9.49
N THR A 207 -3.88 -5.52 10.09
CA THR A 207 -3.58 -6.92 9.84
C THR A 207 -4.89 -7.69 9.72
N ARG A 208 -4.96 -8.60 8.77
CA ARG A 208 -6.10 -9.52 8.58
C ARG A 208 -5.78 -10.93 9.05
N SER A 209 -6.83 -11.68 9.37
CA SER A 209 -6.77 -13.09 9.71
C SER A 209 -7.06 -13.98 8.49
N ASN A 210 -6.47 -15.17 8.47
CA ASN A 210 -6.70 -16.20 7.45
C ASN A 210 -7.94 -17.07 7.73
N SER A 211 -8.64 -16.84 8.85
CA SER A 211 -9.89 -17.51 9.21
C SER A 211 -10.95 -16.48 9.58
N PHE A 212 -12.18 -16.70 9.11
CA PHE A 212 -13.34 -15.85 9.43
C PHE A 212 -13.79 -15.96 10.89
N ASP A 213 -13.36 -17.02 11.59
CA ASP A 213 -13.62 -17.21 13.03
C ASP A 213 -12.68 -16.39 13.93
N VAL A 214 -11.70 -15.71 13.35
CA VAL A 214 -10.66 -14.96 14.07
C VAL A 214 -10.59 -13.55 13.53
N THR A 215 -10.67 -12.57 14.42
CA THR A 215 -10.59 -11.14 14.09
C THR A 215 -9.21 -10.74 13.53
N GLY A 216 -9.18 -9.71 12.70
CA GLY A 216 -7.98 -8.93 12.37
C GLY A 216 -7.64 -7.91 13.46
N TYR A 217 -6.71 -7.01 13.16
CA TYR A 217 -6.26 -5.97 14.09
C TYR A 217 -6.02 -4.64 13.39
N ILE A 218 -6.25 -3.56 14.12
CA ILE A 218 -5.83 -2.19 13.78
C ILE A 218 -4.91 -1.64 14.87
N ALA A 219 -3.78 -1.08 14.45
CA ALA A 219 -2.82 -0.42 15.31
C ALA A 219 -2.72 1.07 14.96
N ALA A 220 -2.47 1.88 15.98
CA ALA A 220 -2.16 3.30 15.83
C ALA A 220 -0.84 3.61 16.54
N PHE A 221 -0.04 4.50 15.96
CA PHE A 221 1.27 4.91 16.49
C PHE A 221 1.35 6.43 16.56
N GLU A 222 2.06 6.93 17.56
CA GLU A 222 2.45 8.34 17.65
C GLU A 222 3.79 8.53 16.94
N LEU A 223 3.88 9.53 16.08
CA LEU A 223 5.09 9.92 15.35
C LEU A 223 5.61 11.24 15.91
N GLY A 224 6.92 11.29 16.13
CA GLY A 224 7.63 12.53 16.46
C GLY A 224 7.73 13.47 15.26
N PRO A 225 8.13 14.74 15.49
CA PRO A 225 8.24 15.73 14.42
C PRO A 225 9.29 15.38 13.35
N LYS A 226 10.16 14.41 13.64
CA LYS A 226 11.13 13.87 12.70
C LYS A 226 10.72 12.53 12.11
N GLY A 227 9.50 12.03 12.32
CA GLY A 227 9.04 10.74 11.80
C GLY A 227 9.54 9.52 12.59
N ASN A 228 10.28 9.71 13.68
CA ASN A 228 10.56 8.59 14.58
C ASN A 228 9.26 8.15 15.26
N VAL A 229 9.01 6.85 15.36
CA VAL A 229 7.88 6.34 16.15
C VAL A 229 8.17 6.59 17.64
N ILE A 230 7.28 7.30 18.32
CA ILE A 230 7.38 7.57 19.76
C ILE A 230 6.84 6.36 20.53
N ARG A 231 5.65 5.86 20.17
CA ARG A 231 5.02 4.69 20.79
C ARG A 231 3.93 4.10 19.90
N GLN A 232 3.58 2.85 20.19
CA GLN A 232 2.33 2.24 19.75
C GLN A 232 1.23 2.62 20.73
N ILE A 233 0.20 3.32 20.24
CA ILE A 233 -0.91 3.85 21.04
C ILE A 233 -1.90 2.72 21.35
N CYS A 234 -2.31 1.98 20.32
CA CYS A 234 -3.25 0.88 20.47
C CYS A 234 -2.95 -0.27 19.51
N LEU A 235 -3.53 -1.42 19.83
CA LEU A 235 -3.59 -2.62 18.98
C LEU A 235 -4.92 -3.32 19.30
N ASN A 236 -5.95 -2.96 18.55
CA ASN A 236 -7.33 -3.35 18.83
C ASN A 236 -7.81 -4.38 17.81
N PRO A 237 -8.64 -5.35 18.21
CA PRO A 237 -9.28 -6.24 17.25
C PRO A 237 -10.24 -5.46 16.33
N THR A 238 -10.37 -5.90 15.08
CA THR A 238 -11.37 -5.39 14.13
C THR A 238 -12.69 -6.17 14.25
N PRO A 239 -13.81 -5.71 13.66
CA PRO A 239 -15.08 -6.44 13.78
C PRO A 239 -15.05 -7.86 13.21
N THR A 240 -14.27 -8.07 12.16
CA THR A 240 -14.15 -9.33 11.40
C THR A 240 -12.68 -9.71 11.22
N SER A 241 -12.42 -10.80 10.48
CA SER A 241 -11.06 -11.17 10.06
C SER A 241 -10.41 -10.16 9.13
N GLY A 242 -11.20 -9.34 8.43
CA GLY A 242 -10.73 -8.48 7.34
C GLY A 242 -10.73 -9.17 5.97
N GLY A 243 -10.89 -10.50 5.89
CA GLY A 243 -10.92 -11.27 4.65
C GLY A 243 -9.66 -11.09 3.78
N HIS A 244 -9.80 -10.49 2.60
CA HIS A 244 -8.75 -10.06 1.69
C HIS A 244 -8.31 -8.60 1.88
N SER A 245 -9.01 -7.85 2.72
CA SER A 245 -8.77 -6.43 3.04
C SER A 245 -8.40 -6.23 4.52
N ASN A 246 -9.26 -5.58 5.30
CA ASN A 246 -8.93 -4.82 6.50
C ASN A 246 -8.17 -3.51 6.19
N ALA A 247 -8.29 -2.98 4.98
CA ALA A 247 -7.54 -1.81 4.56
C ALA A 247 -8.06 -0.57 5.29
N VAL A 248 -7.18 0.07 6.09
CA VAL A 248 -7.44 1.39 6.67
C VAL A 248 -7.10 2.48 5.67
N SER A 249 -7.91 3.53 5.63
CA SER A 249 -7.71 4.70 4.76
C SER A 249 -7.96 5.98 5.56
N PRO A 250 -6.91 6.60 6.12
CA PRO A 250 -7.03 7.89 6.80
C PRO A 250 -7.52 8.97 5.84
N CYS A 251 -8.33 9.90 6.34
CA CYS A 251 -8.79 11.06 5.58
C CYS A 251 -7.59 11.93 5.16
N PRO A 252 -7.45 12.28 3.86
CA PRO A 252 -6.27 12.98 3.37
C PRO A 252 -6.20 14.46 3.76
N TRP A 253 -7.25 15.01 4.40
CA TRP A 253 -7.38 16.42 4.79
C TRP A 253 -7.78 16.61 6.26
N SER A 254 -7.83 15.55 7.06
CA SER A 254 -8.09 15.61 8.50
C SER A 254 -7.52 14.40 9.22
N ASP A 255 -7.04 14.58 10.45
CA ASP A 255 -6.68 13.45 11.32
C ASP A 255 -7.89 12.76 11.93
N GLU A 256 -9.07 13.40 11.85
CA GLU A 256 -10.25 12.98 12.62
C GLU A 256 -10.91 11.73 12.07
N TRP A 257 -10.78 11.42 10.78
CA TRP A 257 -11.56 10.38 10.13
C TRP A 257 -10.69 9.32 9.47
N LEU A 258 -11.12 8.06 9.60
CA LEU A 258 -10.54 6.92 8.92
C LEU A 258 -11.64 6.03 8.38
N ALA A 259 -11.46 5.48 7.19
CA ALA A 259 -12.30 4.42 6.66
C ALA A 259 -11.61 3.07 6.89
N LEU A 260 -12.39 2.01 7.07
CA LEU A 260 -11.92 0.63 7.11
C LEU A 260 -12.85 -0.24 6.27
N THR A 261 -12.28 -1.09 5.43
CA THR A 261 -13.03 -1.98 4.54
C THR A 261 -12.78 -3.45 4.84
N ASP A 262 -13.77 -4.28 4.57
CA ASP A 262 -13.73 -5.72 4.77
C ASP A 262 -14.59 -6.42 3.71
N ASP A 263 -14.09 -7.54 3.17
CA ASP A 263 -14.80 -8.40 2.23
C ASP A 263 -15.19 -9.76 2.83
N GLN A 264 -15.02 -9.98 4.14
CA GLN A 264 -15.61 -11.14 4.81
C GLN A 264 -17.13 -10.99 4.84
N ASP A 265 -17.60 -9.88 5.38
CA ASP A 265 -19.02 -9.54 5.53
C ASP A 265 -19.45 -8.44 4.54
N GLY A 266 -18.48 -7.77 3.91
CA GLY A 266 -18.71 -6.78 2.86
C GLY A 266 -19.19 -5.44 3.43
N PHE A 267 -18.29 -4.64 4.00
CA PHE A 267 -18.64 -3.36 4.59
C PHE A 267 -17.60 -2.25 4.38
N VAL A 268 -18.07 -1.02 4.62
CA VAL A 268 -17.22 0.15 4.91
C VAL A 268 -17.62 0.70 6.27
N GLU A 269 -16.64 0.93 7.14
CA GLU A 269 -16.81 1.60 8.41
C GLU A 269 -16.05 2.92 8.45
N ILE A 270 -16.64 3.92 9.10
CA ILE A 270 -15.95 5.17 9.41
C ILE A 270 -15.66 5.21 10.91
N TYR A 271 -14.40 5.47 11.24
CA TYR A 271 -13.90 5.67 12.57
C TYR A 271 -13.53 7.15 12.77
N ARG A 272 -13.85 7.65 13.97
CA ARG A 272 -13.35 8.92 14.48
C ARG A 272 -12.10 8.67 15.31
N TRP A 273 -11.01 9.36 15.00
CA TRP A 273 -9.82 9.45 15.82
C TRP A 273 -9.86 10.73 16.64
N ARG A 274 -9.95 10.59 17.95
CA ARG A 274 -10.01 11.73 18.87
C ARG A 274 -9.41 11.37 20.21
N ASP A 275 -8.61 12.28 20.75
CA ASP A 275 -7.93 12.11 22.05
C ASP A 275 -7.15 10.77 22.12
N GLU A 276 -6.62 10.33 20.98
CA GLU A 276 -5.94 9.05 20.77
C GLU A 276 -6.79 7.78 20.95
N PHE A 277 -8.10 7.89 20.79
CA PHE A 277 -9.02 6.76 20.74
C PHE A 277 -9.69 6.66 19.37
N LEU A 278 -9.82 5.41 18.90
CA LEU A 278 -10.64 5.06 17.74
C LEU A 278 -12.06 4.75 18.21
N GLY A 279 -13.04 5.50 17.72
CA GLY A 279 -14.46 5.22 17.90
C GLY A 279 -15.15 5.03 16.56
N ARG A 280 -15.79 3.89 16.33
CA ARG A 280 -16.62 3.68 15.13
C ARG A 280 -17.84 4.61 15.19
N VAL A 281 -18.06 5.40 14.14
CA VAL A 281 -19.16 6.38 14.06
C VAL A 281 -20.16 6.11 12.94
N ALA A 282 -19.77 5.33 11.93
CA ALA A 282 -20.65 4.89 10.86
C ALA A 282 -20.26 3.49 10.37
N HIS A 283 -21.23 2.78 9.81
CA HIS A 283 -21.08 1.46 9.23
C HIS A 283 -22.08 1.32 8.08
N LEU A 284 -21.63 0.75 6.96
CA LEU A 284 -22.47 0.43 5.81
C LEU A 284 -22.09 -0.95 5.25
N ASP A 285 -23.05 -1.87 5.30
CA ASP A 285 -22.99 -3.15 4.61
C ASP A 285 -23.30 -3.00 3.12
N ILE A 286 -22.52 -3.65 2.26
CA ILE A 286 -22.80 -3.78 0.83
C ILE A 286 -22.65 -5.25 0.42
N LYS A 287 -23.77 -5.90 0.14
CA LYS A 287 -23.85 -7.35 -0.11
C LYS A 287 -23.57 -7.72 -1.57
N GLU A 288 -22.57 -7.07 -2.16
CA GLU A 288 -22.06 -7.40 -3.48
C GLU A 288 -20.87 -8.36 -3.37
N PRO A 289 -20.78 -9.42 -4.20
CA PRO A 289 -19.68 -10.37 -4.13
C PRO A 289 -18.30 -9.70 -4.26
N GLY A 290 -17.45 -9.87 -3.24
CA GLY A 290 -16.09 -9.32 -3.22
C GLY A 290 -16.00 -7.81 -2.97
N PHE A 291 -17.09 -7.17 -2.53
CA PHE A 291 -17.05 -5.79 -2.06
C PHE A 291 -16.18 -5.65 -0.82
N GLY A 292 -15.50 -4.50 -0.65
CA GLY A 292 -14.78 -4.16 0.58
C GLY A 292 -13.26 -4.30 0.51
N MET A 293 -12.65 -4.10 -0.68
CA MET A 293 -11.20 -4.24 -0.86
C MET A 293 -10.37 -3.07 -0.31
N ASN A 294 -10.77 -1.83 -0.60
CA ASN A 294 -10.16 -0.60 -0.07
C ASN A 294 -11.11 0.58 -0.27
N ALA A 295 -10.87 1.69 0.45
CA ALA A 295 -11.61 2.94 0.29
C ALA A 295 -10.66 4.09 -0.07
N ILE A 296 -11.12 4.99 -0.93
CA ILE A 296 -10.47 6.27 -1.24
C ILE A 296 -11.44 7.41 -0.94
N TRP A 297 -10.89 8.56 -0.53
CA TRP A 297 -11.68 9.74 -0.17
C TRP A 297 -11.78 10.69 -1.36
N TYR A 298 -12.99 11.19 -1.59
CA TYR A 298 -13.29 12.20 -2.61
C TYR A 298 -14.35 13.14 -2.04
N ASP A 299 -14.09 14.44 -2.10
CA ASP A 299 -15.02 15.53 -1.74
C ASP A 299 -14.65 16.79 -2.54
#